data_AF-A0AAP4F5A2-F1
#
_entry.id   AF-A0AAP4F5A2-F1
#
_cell.length_a   1.000
_cell.length_b   1.000
_cell.length_c   1.000
_cell.angle_alpha   90.00
_cell.angle_beta   90.00
_cell.angle_gamma   90.00
#
_symmetry.space_group_name_H-M   'P 1'
#
loop_
_entity.id
_entity.type
_entity.pdbx_description
1 polymer ?
#
loop_
_entity_poly.entity_id
_entity_poly.type
_entity_poly.pdbx_seq_one_letter_code
_entity_poly.pdbx_strand_id
1 'polypeptide(L)'
;MTSPETLPLTDLTSCCSLGSGLLTKSEAERYSILFTALSDPTRLRLLSRLAAEGCEPVSVAELTELSGLSQPTVSHHLARLTEVGLLTKVRIGRTVTHRVRPQLFAELRTVLQIG
;
A
#
# COMPACT_ATOMS: atom_id res chain seq x y z
N MET A 1 -16.89 3.63 -11.78
CA MET A 1 -16.99 4.16 -10.40
C MET A 1 -17.84 3.19 -9.61
N THR A 2 -17.26 2.07 -9.20
CA THR A 2 -17.93 1.07 -8.36
C THR A 2 -17.56 1.43 -6.93
N SER A 3 -18.53 1.90 -6.16
CA SER A 3 -18.33 2.15 -4.73
C SER A 3 -17.81 0.88 -4.06
N PRO A 4 -16.89 0.96 -3.08
CA PRO A 4 -16.60 -0.20 -2.26
C PRO A 4 -17.88 -0.50 -1.48
N GLU A 5 -18.48 -1.64 -1.76
CA GLU A 5 -19.56 -2.18 -0.95
C GLU A 5 -18.94 -2.56 0.39
N THR A 6 -18.96 -1.62 1.35
CA THR A 6 -18.72 -1.92 2.75
C THR A 6 -19.80 -2.91 3.18
N LEU A 7 -19.42 -4.18 3.23
CA LEU A 7 -20.23 -5.25 3.79
C LEU A 7 -20.75 -4.79 5.17
N PRO A 8 -22.06 -4.96 5.46
CA PRO A 8 -22.61 -4.54 6.73
C PRO A 8 -21.94 -5.33 7.84
N LEU A 9 -21.33 -4.62 8.80
CA LEU A 9 -20.82 -5.15 10.06
C LEU A 9 -22.03 -5.63 10.88
N THR A 10 -22.54 -6.82 10.55
CA THR A 10 -23.87 -7.26 11.02
C THR A 10 -23.79 -8.03 12.33
N ASP A 11 -22.61 -8.24 12.91
CA ASP A 11 -22.52 -8.87 14.23
C ASP A 11 -21.30 -8.46 15.07
N LEU A 12 -21.43 -7.34 15.80
CA LEU A 12 -20.44 -6.88 16.77
C LEU A 12 -20.24 -7.86 17.96
N THR A 13 -21.04 -8.94 18.05
CA THR A 13 -20.91 -9.95 19.10
C THR A 13 -19.90 -11.07 18.77
N SER A 14 -19.53 -11.20 17.49
CA SER A 14 -18.34 -11.95 17.08
C SER A 14 -17.14 -11.00 17.14
N CYS A 15 -16.47 -10.94 18.29
CA CYS A 15 -15.24 -10.15 18.40
C CYS A 15 -14.16 -10.77 17.49
N CYS A 16 -14.06 -10.27 16.26
CA CYS A 16 -13.07 -10.69 15.29
C CYS A 16 -11.70 -10.19 15.74
N SER A 17 -10.73 -11.10 15.81
CA SER A 17 -9.32 -10.75 15.99
C SER A 17 -8.83 -9.93 14.79
N LEU A 18 -7.66 -9.27 14.92
CA LEU A 18 -6.92 -8.60 13.83
C LEU A 18 -6.41 -9.59 12.75
N GLY A 19 -7.16 -10.65 12.45
CA GLY A 19 -6.80 -11.76 11.59
C GLY A 19 -7.57 -13.03 11.96
N SER A 20 -7.20 -14.17 11.35
CA SER A 20 -7.79 -15.49 11.62
C SER A 20 -7.42 -16.10 12.98
N GLY A 21 -6.85 -15.31 13.89
CA GLY A 21 -6.33 -15.73 15.20
C GLY A 21 -5.57 -14.61 15.92
N LEU A 22 -4.99 -14.87 17.09
CA LEU A 22 -4.12 -13.90 17.80
C LEU A 22 -2.81 -13.70 17.02
N LEU A 23 -2.41 -12.45 16.83
CA LEU A 23 -1.12 -12.13 16.24
C LEU A 23 0.03 -12.55 17.16
N THR A 24 1.00 -13.26 16.60
CA THR A 24 2.30 -13.46 17.24
C THR A 24 3.06 -12.14 17.31
N LYS A 25 4.07 -12.06 18.19
CA LYS A 25 4.94 -10.88 18.31
C LYS A 25 5.58 -10.49 16.97
N SER A 26 6.09 -11.46 16.22
CA SER A 26 6.72 -11.23 14.92
C SER A 26 5.75 -10.73 13.85
N GLU A 27 4.49 -11.22 13.86
CA GLU A 27 3.46 -10.71 12.96
C GLU A 27 3.08 -9.28 13.30
N ALA A 28 2.90 -8.96 14.59
CA ALA A 28 2.61 -7.61 15.04
C ALA A 28 3.72 -6.62 14.65
N GLU A 29 4.99 -7.01 14.80
CA GLU A 29 6.15 -6.21 14.37
C GLU A 29 6.16 -5.99 12.85
N ARG A 30 5.93 -7.04 12.06
CA ARG A 30 5.81 -6.96 10.60
C ARG A 30 4.69 -6.01 10.17
N TYR A 31 3.49 -6.16 10.72
CA TYR A 31 2.36 -5.30 10.38
C TYR A 31 2.57 -3.85 10.83
N SER A 32 3.20 -3.63 11.98
CA SER A 32 3.58 -2.28 12.43
C SER A 32 4.50 -1.56 11.42
N ILE A 33 5.49 -2.25 10.85
CA ILE A 33 6.36 -1.69 9.81
C ILE A 33 5.55 -1.31 8.56
N LEU A 34 4.61 -2.17 8.15
CA LEU A 34 3.74 -1.91 7.00
C LEU A 34 2.81 -0.72 7.24
N PHE A 35 2.16 -0.66 8.41
CA PHE A 35 1.29 0.46 8.77
C PHE A 35 2.08 1.76 8.91
N THR A 36 3.30 1.74 9.44
CA THR A 36 4.20 2.90 9.48
C THR A 36 4.57 3.38 8.07
N ALA A 37 4.78 2.46 7.13
CA ALA A 37 4.96 2.85 5.73
C ALA A 37 3.69 3.44 5.11
N LEU A 38 2.50 3.05 5.57
CA LEU A 38 1.23 3.60 5.08
C LEU A 38 0.77 4.87 5.81
N SER A 39 1.33 5.20 6.98
CA SER A 39 0.88 6.34 7.79
C SER A 39 1.33 7.72 7.30
N ASP A 40 2.04 7.80 6.17
CA ASP A 40 2.56 9.05 5.61
C ASP A 40 1.64 9.57 4.49
N PRO A 41 1.17 10.83 4.59
CA PRO A 41 0.24 11.41 3.63
C PRO A 41 0.78 11.40 2.19
N THR A 42 2.08 11.64 1.99
CA THR A 42 2.69 11.65 0.66
C THR A 42 2.72 10.25 0.06
N ARG A 43 3.08 9.23 0.85
CA ARG A 43 3.07 7.83 0.43
C ARG A 43 1.66 7.37 0.05
N LEU A 44 0.64 7.75 0.82
CA LEU A 44 -0.76 7.45 0.48
C LEU A 44 -1.20 8.13 -0.82
N ARG A 45 -0.81 9.38 -1.05
CA ARG A 45 -1.12 10.09 -2.31
C ARG A 45 -0.45 9.45 -3.51
N LEU A 46 0.82 9.06 -3.39
CA LEU A 46 1.55 8.36 -4.46
C LEU A 46 0.92 6.99 -4.76
N LEU A 47 0.55 6.22 -3.73
CA LEU A 47 -0.16 4.94 -3.90
C LEU A 47 -1.53 5.12 -4.54
N SER A 48 -2.29 6.14 -4.13
CA SER A 48 -3.59 6.48 -4.72
C SER A 48 -3.47 6.80 -6.21
N ARG A 49 -2.42 7.54 -6.59
CA ARG A 49 -2.14 7.84 -8.00
C ARG A 49 -1.81 6.59 -8.79
N LEU A 50 -0.92 5.74 -8.29
CA LEU A 50 -0.58 4.45 -8.92
C LEU A 50 -1.82 3.56 -9.08
N ALA A 51 -2.72 3.55 -8.10
CA ALA A 51 -3.97 2.80 -8.18
C ALA A 51 -4.95 3.38 -9.22
N ALA A 52 -5.04 4.70 -9.33
CA ALA A 52 -5.88 5.38 -10.32
C ALA A 52 -5.44 5.09 -11.77
N GLU A 53 -4.16 4.81 -11.99
CA GLU A 53 -3.59 4.43 -13.29
C GLU A 53 -3.64 2.90 -13.53
N GLY A 54 -4.55 2.20 -12.86
CA GLY A 54 -4.77 0.76 -13.05
C GLY A 54 -3.70 -0.13 -12.42
N CYS A 55 -2.88 0.40 -11.52
CA CYS A 55 -1.69 -0.29 -10.97
C CYS A 55 -0.67 -0.69 -12.05
N GLU A 56 -0.64 0.03 -13.18
CA GLU A 56 0.40 -0.11 -14.19
C GLU A 56 1.75 0.41 -13.67
N PRO A 57 2.89 -0.05 -14.21
CA PRO A 57 4.20 0.44 -13.81
C PRO A 57 4.40 1.91 -14.22
N VAL A 58 4.67 2.78 -13.24
CA VAL A 58 4.88 4.23 -13.47
C VAL A 58 6.31 4.62 -13.13
N SER A 59 6.94 5.46 -13.94
CA SER A 59 8.30 5.95 -13.69
C SER A 59 8.36 7.00 -12.58
N VAL A 60 9.57 7.20 -12.03
CA VAL A 60 9.81 8.27 -11.03
C VAL A 60 9.55 9.65 -11.63
N ALA A 61 9.89 9.85 -12.90
CA ALA A 61 9.71 11.13 -13.59
C ALA A 61 8.23 11.49 -13.72
N GLU A 62 7.40 10.55 -14.17
CA GLU A 62 5.95 10.72 -14.26
C GLU A 62 5.34 11.00 -12.88
N LEU A 63 5.71 10.23 -11.85
CA LEU A 63 5.21 10.49 -10.49
C LEU A 63 5.66 11.85 -9.93
N THR A 64 6.84 12.33 -10.33
CA THR A 64 7.33 13.67 -9.96
C THR A 64 6.45 14.75 -10.56
N GLU A 65 6.15 14.65 -11.86
CA GLU A 65 5.27 15.58 -12.57
C GLU A 65 3.85 15.58 -11.99
N LEU A 66 3.29 14.40 -11.75
CA LEU A 66 1.93 14.23 -11.26
C LEU A 66 1.74 14.62 -9.79
N SER A 67 2.78 14.49 -8.96
CA SER A 67 2.69 14.80 -7.52
C SER A 67 3.00 16.25 -7.19
N GLY A 68 3.69 16.98 -8.09
CA GLY A 68 4.21 18.32 -7.83
C GLY A 68 5.35 18.35 -6.80
N LEU A 69 5.91 17.20 -6.45
CA LEU A 69 7.02 17.06 -5.52
C LEU A 69 8.36 17.04 -6.26
N SER A 70 9.45 17.25 -5.52
CA SER A 70 10.79 17.08 -6.09
C SER A 70 11.07 15.60 -6.38
N GLN A 71 11.86 15.32 -7.42
CA GLN A 71 12.27 13.95 -7.77
C GLN A 71 13.01 13.24 -6.61
N PRO A 72 13.92 13.87 -5.84
CA PRO A 72 14.50 13.25 -4.64
C PRO A 72 13.46 12.84 -3.61
N THR A 73 12.45 13.69 -3.36
CA THR A 73 11.36 13.40 -2.43
C THR A 73 10.56 12.18 -2.89
N VAL A 74 10.14 12.15 -4.17
CA VAL A 74 9.40 11.01 -4.73
C VAL A 74 10.22 9.73 -4.65
N SER A 75 11.51 9.78 -5.05
CA SER A 75 12.41 8.64 -4.98
C SER A 75 12.55 8.08 -3.56
N HIS A 76 12.67 8.95 -2.55
CA HIS A 76 12.72 8.56 -1.15
C HIS A 76 11.46 7.80 -0.70
N HIS A 77 10.28 8.33 -1.02
CA HIS A 77 9.01 7.68 -0.68
C HIS A 77 8.84 6.33 -1.40
N LEU A 78 9.19 6.25 -2.68
CA LEU A 78 9.11 5.01 -3.46
C LEU A 78 10.11 3.96 -2.97
N ALA A 79 11.31 4.37 -2.58
CA ALA A 79 12.30 3.48 -1.98
C ALA A 79 11.77 2.87 -0.69
N ARG A 80 11.18 3.67 0.20
CA ARG A 80 10.59 3.16 1.45
C ARG A 80 9.45 2.19 1.20
N LEU A 81 8.55 2.50 0.26
CA LEU A 81 7.45 1.60 -0.11
C LEU A 81 7.93 0.30 -0.77
N THR A 82 9.03 0.35 -1.51
CA THR A 82 9.67 -0.84 -2.11
C THR A 82 10.35 -1.69 -1.05
N GLU A 83 11.06 -1.07 -0.10
CA GLU A 83 11.77 -1.73 1.01
C GLU A 83 10.83 -2.61 1.84
N VAL A 84 9.63 -2.10 2.15
CA VAL A 84 8.62 -2.85 2.89
C VAL A 84 7.78 -3.79 2.01
N GLY A 85 8.05 -3.84 0.70
CA GLY A 85 7.42 -4.77 -0.23
C GLY A 85 6.03 -4.37 -0.73
N LEU A 86 5.57 -3.14 -0.48
CA LEU A 86 4.30 -2.61 -1.02
C LEU A 86 4.40 -2.28 -2.51
N LEU A 87 5.59 -1.93 -2.98
CA LEU A 87 5.92 -1.73 -4.39
C LEU A 87 6.98 -2.73 -4.86
N THR A 88 7.04 -2.94 -6.17
CA THR A 88 8.16 -3.58 -6.86
C THR A 88 8.75 -2.64 -7.90
N LYS A 89 10.04 -2.81 -8.19
CA LYS A 89 10.73 -2.11 -9.27
C LYS A 89 10.73 -2.98 -10.52
N VAL A 90 10.28 -2.43 -11.63
CA VAL A 90 10.27 -3.09 -12.94
C VAL A 90 11.08 -2.23 -13.91
N ARG A 91 12.01 -2.84 -14.64
CA ARG A 91 12.77 -2.13 -15.66
C ARG A 91 12.08 -2.31 -17.01
N ILE A 92 11.65 -1.20 -17.60
CA ILE A 92 11.03 -1.17 -18.93
C ILE A 92 11.98 -0.39 -19.83
N GLY A 93 12.67 -1.10 -20.72
CA GLY A 93 13.77 -0.54 -21.52
C GLY A 93 14.88 0.05 -20.65
N ARG A 94 15.07 1.37 -20.71
CA ARG A 94 16.10 2.10 -19.95
C ARG A 94 15.58 2.68 -18.63
N THR A 95 14.27 2.64 -18.40
CA THR A 95 13.61 3.34 -17.29
C THR A 95 13.24 2.36 -16.18
N VAL A 96 13.46 2.77 -14.93
CA VAL A 96 12.96 2.06 -13.75
C VAL A 96 11.58 2.61 -13.42
N THR A 97 10.61 1.70 -13.38
CA THR A 97 9.21 1.96 -13.05
C THR A 97 8.86 1.25 -11.74
N HIS A 98 7.82 1.73 -11.06
CA HIS A 98 7.31 1.16 -9.83
C HIS A 98 5.90 0.65 -10.03
N ARG A 99 5.62 -0.53 -9.49
CA ARG A 99 4.32 -1.18 -9.57
C ARG A 99 3.82 -1.57 -8.18
N VAL A 100 2.54 -1.39 -7.92
CA VAL A 100 1.88 -1.85 -6.69
C VAL A 100 1.90 -3.37 -6.62
N ARG A 101 2.20 -3.93 -5.44
CA ARG A 101 2.09 -5.37 -5.16
C ARG A 101 0.76 -5.67 -4.44
N PRO A 102 -0.29 -6.11 -5.16
CA PRO A 102 -1.63 -6.27 -4.58
C PRO A 102 -1.72 -7.32 -3.47
N GLN A 103 -0.80 -8.28 -3.42
CA GLN A 103 -0.79 -9.36 -2.43
C GLN A 103 -0.65 -8.83 -1.01
N LEU A 104 0.24 -7.86 -0.78
CA LEU A 104 0.43 -7.29 0.57
C LEU A 104 -0.80 -6.50 1.03
N PHE A 105 -1.48 -5.80 0.11
CA PHE A 105 -2.70 -5.09 0.44
C PHE A 105 -3.86 -6.06 0.75
N ALA A 106 -3.89 -7.23 0.13
CA ALA A 106 -4.85 -8.27 0.49
C ALA A 106 -4.61 -8.79 1.92
N GLU A 107 -3.37 -9.08 2.27
CA GLU A 107 -2.96 -9.48 3.64
C GLU A 107 -3.35 -8.41 4.68
N LEU A 108 -3.03 -7.14 4.42
CA LEU A 108 -3.39 -6.02 5.29
C LEU A 108 -4.91 -5.86 5.46
N ARG A 109 -5.69 -6.08 4.39
CA ARG A 109 -7.16 -6.07 4.50
C ARG A 109 -7.65 -7.18 5.42
N THR A 110 -7.12 -8.40 5.30
CA THR A 110 -7.49 -9.51 6.17
C THR A 110 -7.20 -9.23 7.65
N VAL A 111 -6.06 -8.58 7.95
CA VAL A 111 -5.69 -8.20 9.32
C VAL A 111 -6.61 -7.12 9.89
N LEU A 112 -7.11 -6.22 9.04
CA LEU A 112 -8.00 -5.14 9.43
C LEU A 112 -9.50 -5.49 9.30
N GLN A 113 -9.84 -6.76 9.01
CA GLN A 113 -11.22 -7.25 9.00
C GLN A 113 -11.72 -7.41 10.45
N ILE A 114 -12.02 -6.27 11.07
CA ILE A 114 -12.68 -6.23 12.37
C ILE A 114 -14.17 -5.99 12.12
N GLY A 115 -14.95 -7.05 12.35
CA GLY A 115 -16.42 -7.06 12.47
C GLY A 115 -17.16 -7.93 11.47
#